data_AF-A0A2B4RZ74-F1
#
_entry.id   AF-A0A2B4RZ74-F1
#
_cell.length_a   1.000
_cell.length_b   1.000
_cell.length_c   1.000
_cell.angle_alpha   90.00
_cell.angle_beta   90.00
_cell.angle_gamma   90.00
#
_symmetry.space_group_name_H-M   'P 1'
#
loop_
_entity.id
_entity.type
_entity.pdbx_description
1 polymer ?
#
loop_
_entity_poly.entity_id
_entity_poly.type
_entity_poly.pdbx_seq_one_letter_code
_entity_poly.pdbx_strand_id
1 'polypeptide(L)'
;MSGYGVPSVAMTPFLNEGKAIQDLTSLLQLIEDKGELKELLENESQLNDLIADNEEVKRIKVQRETLMASNRSLAEYNLSQQPILEAKKNALFNAHQSKTAIQETYEQKRQKLEELSSQYSPDTTLALLQTSAAQAEEEAEHRIKYFIPFQKIADKFLDGEINAEDFIQAFQSQKTIHSLRKIKTEKLTELLRSRMSSQYSYRL
;
A
#
# COMPACT_ATOMS: atom_id res chain seq x y z
N MET A 1 26.32 -4.81 26.88
CA MET A 1 26.26 -3.91 28.06
C MET A 1 24.80 -3.55 28.29
N SER A 2 24.06 -4.43 28.99
CA SER A 2 22.64 -4.21 29.30
C SER A 2 22.55 -3.78 30.76
N GLY A 3 22.71 -2.48 30.97
CA GLY A 3 22.53 -1.82 32.27
C GLY A 3 21.15 -1.18 32.37
N TYR A 4 20.15 -1.71 31.68
CA TYR A 4 18.77 -1.27 31.80
C TYR A 4 18.20 -1.78 33.11
N GLY A 5 18.61 -1.14 34.21
CA GLY A 5 17.84 -1.15 35.42
C GLY A 5 16.48 -0.55 35.09
N VAL A 6 15.46 -1.40 35.14
CA VAL A 6 14.07 -0.99 35.38
C VAL A 6 14.11 0.19 36.35
N PRO A 7 13.34 1.28 36.16
CA PRO A 7 13.20 2.28 37.19
C PRO A 7 12.64 1.53 38.41
N SER A 8 13.54 1.12 39.30
CA SER A 8 13.18 0.68 40.62
C SER A 8 12.35 1.82 41.13
N VAL A 9 11.08 1.56 41.40
CA VAL A 9 10.22 2.48 42.15
C VAL A 9 11.08 2.88 43.33
N ALA A 10 11.67 4.07 43.25
CA ALA A 10 12.64 4.51 44.21
C ALA A 10 11.82 4.59 45.49
N MET A 11 12.01 3.63 46.38
CA MET A 11 11.49 3.70 47.74
C MET A 11 11.91 5.07 48.24
N THR A 12 10.94 5.98 48.30
CA THR A 12 11.20 7.36 48.68
C THR A 12 11.91 7.30 50.03
N PRO A 13 13.10 7.92 50.15
CA PRO A 13 13.85 7.89 51.40
C PRO A 13 12.94 8.27 52.56
N PHE A 14 12.74 7.35 53.50
CA PHE A 14 11.82 7.55 54.63
C PHE A 14 12.61 7.88 55.89
N LEU A 15 12.34 9.06 56.45
CA LEU A 15 12.98 9.49 57.69
C LEU A 15 12.38 8.68 58.85
N ASN A 16 13.23 7.98 59.60
CA ASN A 16 12.79 7.37 60.85
C ASN A 16 12.76 8.44 61.95
N GLU A 17 11.65 9.17 62.01
CA GLU A 17 11.45 10.26 62.97
C GLU A 17 11.63 9.78 64.41
N GLY A 18 11.14 8.57 64.74
CA GLY A 18 11.26 8.00 66.09
C GLY A 18 12.72 7.81 66.52
N LYS A 19 13.56 7.26 65.63
CA LYS A 19 15.00 7.11 65.91
C LYS A 19 15.71 8.46 65.94
N ALA A 20 15.42 9.36 65.00
CA ALA A 20 16.03 10.69 64.95
C ALA A 20 15.74 11.49 66.24
N ILE A 21 14.47 11.50 66.69
CA ILE A 21 14.05 12.16 67.92
C ILE A 21 14.72 11.51 69.13
N GLN A 22 14.82 10.18 69.19
CA GLN A 22 15.48 9.49 70.29
C GLN A 22 16.97 9.84 70.37
N ASP A 23 17.69 9.80 69.25
CA ASP A 23 19.11 10.14 69.18
C ASP A 23 19.36 11.59 69.60
N LEU A 24 18.53 12.53 69.12
CA LEU A 24 18.60 13.95 69.50
C LEU A 24 18.26 14.17 70.98
N THR A 25 17.26 13.45 71.51
CA THR A 25 16.87 13.56 72.93
C THR A 25 17.98 13.05 73.84
N SER A 26 18.65 11.95 73.47
CA SER A 26 19.81 11.43 74.20
C SER A 26 21.00 12.41 74.20
N LEU A 27 21.24 13.11 73.08
CA LEU A 27 22.26 14.16 73.00
C LEU A 27 21.93 15.36 73.91
N LEU A 28 20.67 15.79 73.94
CA LEU A 28 20.24 16.88 74.82
C LEU A 28 20.28 16.52 76.31
N GLN A 29 20.04 15.25 76.66
CA GLN A 29 20.15 14.77 78.05
C GLN A 29 21.58 14.75 78.60
N LEU A 30 22.60 14.78 77.73
CA LEU A 30 24.01 14.86 78.13
C LEU A 30 24.42 16.29 78.55
N ILE A 31 23.59 17.30 78.28
CA ILE A 31 23.83 18.68 78.69
C ILE A 31 23.28 18.86 80.10
N GLU A 32 24.18 18.91 81.09
CA GLU A 32 23.82 19.02 82.51
C GLU A 32 23.51 20.47 82.94
N ASP A 33 23.99 21.47 82.20
CA ASP A 33 23.74 22.88 82.53
C ASP A 33 22.45 23.42 81.91
N LYS A 34 21.61 23.99 82.78
CA LYS A 34 20.35 24.63 82.40
C LYS A 34 20.57 25.94 81.65
N GLY A 35 21.69 26.63 81.87
CA GLY A 35 22.08 27.83 81.12
C GLY A 35 22.34 27.51 79.66
N GLU A 36 23.19 26.52 79.39
CA GLU A 36 23.50 26.00 78.05
C GLU A 36 22.26 25.49 77.31
N LEU A 37 21.37 24.74 77.97
CA LEU A 37 20.11 24.30 77.37
C LEU A 37 19.20 25.47 76.96
N LYS A 38 19.21 26.56 77.74
CA LYS A 38 18.40 27.74 77.45
C LYS A 38 19.00 28.57 76.31
N GLU A 39 20.32 28.68 76.25
CA GLU A 39 21.02 29.32 75.15
C GLU A 39 20.82 28.55 73.83
N LEU A 40 20.90 27.22 73.87
CA LEU A 40 20.62 26.36 72.71
C LEU A 40 19.16 26.46 72.25
N LEU A 41 18.22 26.60 73.19
CA LEU A 41 16.80 26.81 72.87
C LEU A 41 16.55 28.17 72.21
N GLU A 42 17.28 29.20 72.63
CA GLU A 42 17.17 30.56 72.08
C GLU A 42 17.94 30.73 70.75
N ASN A 43 18.83 29.77 70.40
CA ASN A 43 19.61 29.78 69.16
C ASN A 43 19.13 28.74 68.15
N GLU A 44 18.20 29.16 67.29
CA GLU A 44 17.63 28.32 66.23
C GLU A 44 18.68 27.79 65.22
N SER A 45 19.77 28.52 65.00
CA SER A 45 20.86 28.07 64.09
C SER A 45 21.56 26.85 64.67
N GLN A 46 21.93 26.88 65.94
CA GLN A 46 22.59 25.76 66.61
C GLN A 46 21.68 24.53 66.69
N LEU A 47 20.38 24.74 66.90
CA LEU A 47 19.39 23.67 66.88
C LEU A 47 19.28 23.02 65.48
N ASN A 48 19.28 23.84 64.43
CA ASN A 48 19.26 23.37 63.05
C ASN A 48 20.54 22.61 62.66
N ASP A 49 21.70 23.07 63.14
CA ASP A 49 22.98 22.39 62.91
C ASP A 49 22.99 21.01 63.60
N LEU A 50 22.50 20.93 64.84
CA LEU A 50 22.37 19.66 65.58
C LEU A 50 21.40 18.68 64.89
N ILE A 51 20.28 19.16 64.36
CA ILE A 51 19.34 18.36 63.55
C ILE A 51 19.99 17.95 62.22
N ALA A 52 20.72 18.84 61.57
CA ALA A 52 21.43 18.55 60.33
C ALA A 52 22.54 17.52 60.54
N ASP A 53 23.12 17.47 61.74
CA ASP A 53 24.16 16.54 62.12
C ASP A 53 23.67 15.15 62.52
N ASN A 54 22.36 14.99 62.75
CA ASN A 54 21.76 13.70 63.03
C ASN A 54 21.97 12.69 61.88
N GLU A 55 22.35 11.46 62.23
CA GLU A 55 22.68 10.40 61.27
C GLU A 55 21.50 9.99 60.37
N GLU A 56 20.27 9.99 60.89
CA GLU A 56 19.07 9.68 60.11
C GLU A 56 18.80 10.79 59.07
N VAL A 57 19.00 12.06 59.47
CA VAL A 57 18.83 13.23 58.59
C VAL A 57 19.91 13.26 57.50
N LYS A 58 21.18 13.02 57.86
CA LYS A 58 22.30 12.90 56.91
C LYS A 58 22.06 11.78 55.90
N ARG A 59 21.65 10.59 56.36
CA ARG A 59 21.37 9.46 55.48
C ARG A 59 20.29 9.80 54.46
N ILE A 60 19.20 10.43 54.88
CA ILE A 60 18.10 10.86 54.00
C ILE A 60 18.60 11.86 52.95
N LYS A 61 19.40 12.85 53.36
CA LYS A 61 19.99 13.84 52.44
C LYS A 61 20.84 13.17 51.37
N VAL A 62 21.74 12.26 51.76
CA VAL A 62 22.60 11.52 50.82
C VAL A 62 21.78 10.65 49.86
N GLN A 63 20.76 9.95 50.38
CA GLN A 63 19.87 9.14 49.54
C GLN A 63 19.09 10.00 48.54
N ARG A 64 18.61 11.17 48.96
CA ARG A 64 17.93 12.14 48.09
C ARG A 64 18.86 12.62 46.98
N GLU A 65 20.08 13.02 47.31
CA GLU A 65 21.07 13.50 46.33
C GLU A 65 21.44 12.39 45.33
N THR A 66 21.64 11.17 45.81
CA THR A 66 21.91 9.99 44.97
C THR A 66 20.75 9.73 43.99
N LEU A 67 19.51 9.79 44.48
CA LEU A 67 18.31 9.62 43.64
C LEU A 67 18.16 10.75 42.63
N MET A 68 18.42 12.00 43.02
CA MET A 68 18.39 13.15 42.13
C MET A 68 19.45 13.03 41.02
N ALA A 69 20.67 12.62 41.36
CA ALA A 69 21.74 12.41 40.38
C ALA A 69 21.39 11.26 39.41
N SER A 70 20.83 10.16 39.92
CA SER A 70 20.37 9.03 39.11
C SER A 70 19.22 9.43 38.17
N ASN A 71 18.21 10.11 38.68
CA ASN A 71 17.07 10.59 37.90
C ASN A 71 17.54 11.57 36.80
N ARG A 72 18.43 12.50 37.14
CA ARG A 72 19.02 13.43 36.18
C ARG A 72 19.76 12.69 35.06
N SER A 73 20.59 11.71 35.42
CA SER A 73 21.33 10.90 34.44
C SER A 73 20.39 10.13 33.51
N LEU A 74 19.30 9.57 34.05
CA LEU A 74 18.28 8.88 33.26
C LEU A 74 17.51 9.84 32.36
N ALA A 75 17.16 11.04 32.84
CA ALA A 75 16.48 12.06 32.06
C ALA A 75 17.38 12.53 30.90
N GLU A 76 18.65 12.81 31.16
CA GLU A 76 19.64 13.19 30.14
C GLU A 76 19.82 12.08 29.11
N TYR A 77 19.90 10.82 29.55
CA TYR A 77 19.94 9.67 28.64
C TYR A 77 18.68 9.58 27.78
N ASN A 78 17.49 9.65 28.37
CA ASN A 78 16.23 9.58 27.64
C ASN A 78 16.11 10.72 26.60
N LEU A 79 16.51 11.94 26.97
CA LEU A 79 16.58 13.07 26.04
C LEU A 79 17.58 12.82 24.90
N SER A 80 18.73 12.19 25.18
CA SER A 80 19.71 11.82 24.15
C SER A 80 19.20 10.75 23.18
N GLN A 81 18.34 9.84 23.65
CA GLN A 81 17.77 8.77 22.84
C GLN A 81 16.61 9.22 21.97
N GLN A 82 15.84 10.23 22.41
CA GLN A 82 14.71 10.77 21.68
C GLN A 82 15.01 11.10 20.20
N PRO A 83 16.06 11.88 19.84
CA PRO A 83 16.33 12.22 18.44
C PRO A 83 16.71 10.98 17.60
N ILE A 84 17.39 10.01 18.19
CA ILE A 84 17.78 8.76 17.51
C ILE A 84 16.53 7.93 17.19
N LEU A 85 15.63 7.79 18.16
CA LEU A 85 14.38 7.07 18.00
C LEU A 85 13.47 7.76 16.97
N GLU A 86 13.39 9.08 17.01
CA GLU A 86 12.60 9.88 16.06
C GLU A 86 13.16 9.77 14.64
N ALA A 87 14.48 9.86 14.48
CA ALA A 87 15.14 9.65 13.19
C ALA A 87 14.87 8.24 12.63
N LYS A 88 14.99 7.20 13.45
CA LYS A 88 14.69 5.81 13.04
C LYS A 88 13.22 5.62 12.68
N LYS A 89 12.30 6.22 13.44
CA LYS A 89 10.86 6.20 13.16
C LYS A 89 10.56 6.86 11.82
N ASN A 90 11.15 8.03 11.54
CA ASN A 90 10.98 8.74 10.28
C ASN A 90 11.57 7.96 9.11
N ALA A 91 12.75 7.35 9.27
CA ALA A 91 13.35 6.49 8.25
C ALA A 91 12.46 5.28 7.93
N LEU A 92 11.89 4.63 8.95
CA LEU A 92 10.96 3.52 8.78
C LEU A 92 9.69 3.97 8.05
N PHE A 93 9.13 5.12 8.42
CA PHE A 93 7.96 5.69 7.77
C PHE A 93 8.22 5.95 6.28
N ASN A 94 9.34 6.59 5.94
CA ASN A 94 9.72 6.86 4.56
C ASN A 94 9.95 5.58 3.74
N ALA A 95 10.62 4.58 4.32
CA ALA A 95 10.82 3.29 3.67
C ALA A 95 9.48 2.58 3.40
N HIS A 96 8.54 2.63 4.35
CA HIS A 96 7.21 2.08 4.18
C HIS A 96 6.44 2.81 3.07
N GLN A 97 6.46 4.15 3.06
CA GLN A 97 5.79 4.94 2.03
C GLN A 97 6.37 4.63 0.63
N SER A 98 7.70 4.54 0.51
CA SER A 98 8.36 4.17 -0.74
C SER A 98 7.96 2.77 -1.21
N LYS A 99 7.93 1.78 -0.30
CA LYS A 99 7.43 0.43 -0.60
C LYS A 99 6.00 0.46 -1.12
N THR A 100 5.10 1.18 -0.45
CA THR A 100 3.69 1.29 -0.87
C THR A 100 3.57 1.89 -2.26
N ALA A 101 4.28 2.98 -2.55
CA ALA A 101 4.28 3.58 -3.88
C ALA A 101 4.80 2.62 -4.96
N ILE A 102 5.90 1.90 -4.69
CA ILE A 102 6.42 0.88 -5.61
C ILE A 102 5.40 -0.23 -5.81
N GLN A 103 4.75 -0.71 -4.75
CA GLN A 103 3.74 -1.75 -4.82
C GLN A 103 2.54 -1.34 -5.67
N GLU A 104 2.02 -0.12 -5.52
CA GLU A 104 0.94 0.42 -6.35
C GLU A 104 1.36 0.44 -7.83
N THR A 105 2.56 0.93 -8.14
CA THR A 105 3.04 0.93 -9.54
C THR A 105 3.24 -0.47 -10.10
N TYR A 106 3.66 -1.42 -9.26
CA TYR A 106 3.79 -2.83 -9.63
C TYR A 106 2.43 -3.45 -9.94
N GLU A 107 1.44 -3.25 -9.08
CA GLU A 107 0.09 -3.77 -9.26
C GLU A 107 -0.56 -3.20 -10.52
N GLN A 108 -0.41 -1.89 -10.78
CA GLN A 108 -0.87 -1.27 -12.03
C GLN A 108 -0.22 -1.89 -13.27
N LYS A 109 1.11 -2.11 -13.25
CA LYS A 109 1.82 -2.75 -14.36
C LYS A 109 1.39 -4.20 -14.55
N ARG A 110 1.19 -4.94 -13.45
CA ARG A 110 0.72 -6.32 -13.48
C ARG A 110 -0.67 -6.41 -14.10
N GLN A 111 -1.59 -5.56 -13.69
CA GLN A 111 -2.94 -5.52 -14.25
C GLN A 111 -2.91 -5.24 -15.77
N LYS A 112 -2.13 -4.24 -16.21
CA LYS A 112 -1.96 -3.96 -17.65
C LYS A 112 -1.38 -5.16 -18.42
N LEU A 113 -0.41 -5.85 -17.83
CA LEU A 113 0.17 -7.05 -18.43
C LEU A 113 -0.86 -8.17 -18.52
N GLU A 114 -1.67 -8.36 -17.48
CA GLU A 114 -2.73 -9.37 -17.43
C GLU A 114 -3.81 -9.11 -18.48
N GLU A 115 -4.28 -7.86 -18.60
CA GLU A 115 -5.20 -7.41 -19.64
C GLU A 115 -4.65 -7.68 -21.05
N LEU A 116 -3.38 -7.36 -21.28
CA LEU A 116 -2.72 -7.62 -22.56
C LEU A 116 -2.60 -9.14 -22.81
N SER A 117 -2.18 -9.90 -21.81
CA SER A 117 -2.02 -11.35 -21.93
C SER A 117 -3.35 -12.06 -22.22
N SER A 118 -4.45 -11.54 -21.70
CA SER A 118 -5.80 -12.04 -21.99
C SER A 118 -6.21 -11.74 -23.43
N GLN A 119 -5.99 -10.51 -23.91
CA GLN A 119 -6.30 -10.13 -25.30
C GLN A 119 -5.48 -10.92 -26.34
N TYR A 120 -4.22 -11.21 -26.02
CA TYR A 120 -3.31 -11.94 -26.89
C TYR A 120 -3.14 -13.40 -26.46
N SER A 121 -4.11 -13.95 -25.72
CA SER A 121 -4.03 -15.35 -25.33
C SER A 121 -4.04 -16.23 -26.60
N PRO A 122 -3.33 -17.38 -26.57
CA PRO A 122 -3.36 -18.33 -27.67
C PRO A 122 -4.78 -18.74 -28.06
N ASP A 123 -5.67 -18.87 -27.07
CA ASP A 123 -7.08 -19.20 -27.28
C ASP A 123 -7.84 -18.09 -28.01
N THR A 124 -7.66 -16.82 -27.63
CA THR A 124 -8.26 -15.69 -28.35
C THR A 124 -7.72 -15.60 -29.78
N THR A 125 -6.41 -15.79 -29.95
CA THR A 125 -5.76 -15.78 -31.28
C THR A 125 -6.29 -16.91 -32.17
N LEU A 126 -6.44 -18.11 -31.60
CA LEU A 126 -7.01 -19.27 -32.30
C LEU A 126 -8.46 -19.04 -32.70
N ALA A 127 -9.29 -18.50 -31.80
CA ALA A 127 -10.70 -18.20 -32.10
C ALA A 127 -10.83 -17.16 -33.23
N LEU A 128 -10.01 -16.11 -33.22
CA LEU A 128 -9.95 -15.10 -34.28
C LEU A 128 -9.54 -15.73 -35.62
N LEU A 129 -8.51 -16.58 -35.61
CA LEU A 129 -8.04 -17.27 -36.81
C LEU A 129 -9.11 -18.22 -37.37
N GLN A 130 -9.77 -19.00 -36.52
CA GLN A 130 -10.86 -19.88 -36.93
C GLN A 130 -12.02 -19.10 -37.53
N THR A 131 -12.39 -17.96 -36.92
CA THR A 131 -13.44 -17.08 -37.45
C THR A 131 -13.06 -16.55 -38.84
N SER A 132 -11.82 -16.07 -39.00
CA SER A 132 -11.33 -15.58 -40.29
C SER A 132 -11.25 -16.69 -41.34
N ALA A 133 -10.83 -17.90 -40.96
CA ALA A 133 -10.79 -19.06 -41.85
C ALA A 133 -12.20 -19.47 -42.31
N ALA A 134 -13.17 -19.53 -41.39
CA ALA A 134 -14.56 -19.84 -41.71
C ALA A 134 -15.19 -18.79 -42.64
N GLN A 135 -14.88 -17.50 -42.43
CA GLN A 135 -15.31 -16.42 -43.33
C GLN A 135 -14.73 -16.59 -44.74
N ALA A 136 -13.43 -16.89 -44.84
CA ALA A 136 -12.78 -17.14 -46.13
C ALA A 136 -13.36 -18.38 -46.84
N GLU A 137 -13.72 -19.42 -46.09
CA GLU A 137 -14.38 -20.61 -46.61
C GLU A 137 -15.79 -20.29 -47.15
N GLU A 138 -16.61 -19.54 -46.40
CA GLU A 138 -17.93 -19.08 -46.85
C GLU A 138 -17.85 -18.23 -48.14
N GLU A 139 -16.87 -17.32 -48.21
CA GLU A 139 -16.62 -16.51 -49.41
C GLU A 139 -16.22 -17.37 -50.62
N ALA A 140 -15.37 -18.38 -50.39
CA ALA A 140 -14.94 -19.32 -51.42
C ALA A 140 -16.13 -20.16 -51.93
N GLU A 141 -16.97 -20.70 -51.04
CA GLU A 141 -18.19 -21.41 -51.40
C GLU A 141 -19.16 -20.52 -52.19
N HIS A 142 -19.36 -19.28 -51.74
CA HIS A 142 -20.19 -18.32 -52.46
C HIS A 142 -19.65 -18.06 -53.88
N ARG A 143 -18.34 -17.91 -54.02
CA ARG A 143 -17.67 -17.73 -55.32
C ARG A 143 -17.86 -18.97 -56.21
N ILE A 144 -17.62 -20.17 -55.68
CA ILE A 144 -17.77 -21.43 -56.42
C ILE A 144 -19.22 -21.61 -56.88
N LYS A 145 -20.18 -21.40 -55.99
CA LYS A 145 -21.59 -21.71 -56.24
C LYS A 145 -22.26 -20.73 -57.19
N TYR A 146 -21.85 -19.47 -57.21
CA TYR A 146 -22.62 -18.42 -57.89
C TYR A 146 -21.84 -17.61 -58.91
N PHE A 147 -20.56 -17.32 -58.65
CA PHE A 147 -19.76 -16.51 -59.56
C PHE A 147 -19.16 -17.34 -60.70
N ILE A 148 -18.60 -18.52 -60.41
CA ILE A 148 -18.01 -19.39 -61.44
C ILE A 148 -19.02 -19.79 -62.53
N PRO A 149 -20.27 -20.19 -62.23
CA PRO A 149 -21.25 -20.52 -63.27
C PRO A 149 -21.57 -19.34 -64.19
N PHE A 150 -21.62 -18.12 -63.63
CA PHE A 150 -21.85 -16.91 -64.40
C PHE A 150 -20.69 -16.66 -65.38
N GLN A 151 -19.45 -16.77 -64.91
CA GLN A 151 -18.27 -16.63 -65.76
C GLN A 151 -18.23 -17.70 -66.87
N LYS A 152 -18.51 -18.97 -66.52
CA LYS A 152 -18.55 -20.06 -67.50
C LYS A 152 -19.59 -19.85 -68.60
N ILE A 153 -20.75 -19.26 -68.30
CA ILE A 153 -21.77 -18.95 -69.32
C ILE A 153 -21.24 -17.87 -70.28
N ALA A 154 -20.52 -16.88 -69.77
CA ALA A 154 -19.88 -15.85 -70.60
C ALA A 154 -18.77 -16.44 -71.48
N ASP A 155 -17.90 -17.26 -70.91
CA ASP A 155 -16.78 -17.89 -71.62
C ASP A 155 -17.28 -18.80 -72.75
N LYS A 156 -18.29 -19.65 -72.48
CA LYS A 156 -18.90 -20.54 -73.49
C LYS A 156 -19.50 -19.79 -74.68
N PHE A 157 -20.04 -18.60 -74.46
CA PHE A 157 -20.56 -17.76 -75.54
C PHE A 157 -19.42 -17.16 -76.38
N LEU A 158 -18.35 -16.70 -75.72
CA LEU A 158 -17.16 -16.18 -76.41
C LEU A 158 -16.43 -17.25 -77.22
N ASP A 159 -16.43 -18.50 -76.73
CA ASP A 159 -15.87 -19.67 -77.41
C ASP A 159 -16.80 -20.22 -78.52
N GLY A 160 -18.00 -19.64 -78.68
CA GLY A 160 -18.97 -20.05 -79.71
C GLY A 160 -19.67 -21.38 -79.42
N GLU A 161 -19.58 -21.91 -78.20
CA GLU A 161 -20.23 -23.18 -77.80
C GLU A 161 -21.75 -23.04 -77.63
N ILE A 162 -22.26 -21.81 -77.45
CA ILE A 162 -23.69 -21.52 -77.28
C ILE A 162 -24.14 -20.37 -78.18
N ASN A 163 -25.40 -20.45 -78.63
CA ASN A 163 -26.02 -19.48 -79.54
C ASN A 163 -26.40 -18.19 -78.79
N ALA A 164 -26.64 -17.10 -79.52
CA ALA A 164 -27.03 -15.82 -78.92
C ALA A 164 -28.33 -15.90 -78.09
N GLU A 165 -29.37 -16.57 -78.60
CA GLU A 165 -30.63 -16.79 -77.87
C GLU A 165 -30.42 -17.56 -76.55
N ASP A 166 -29.67 -18.67 -76.60
CA ASP A 166 -29.39 -19.53 -75.44
C ASP A 166 -28.53 -18.81 -74.40
N PHE A 167 -27.56 -18.01 -74.86
CA PHE A 167 -26.76 -17.13 -74.01
C PHE A 167 -27.63 -16.08 -73.32
N ILE A 168 -28.50 -15.37 -74.03
CA ILE A 168 -29.34 -14.32 -73.47
C ILE A 168 -30.23 -14.89 -72.36
N GLN A 169 -30.86 -16.05 -72.59
CA GLN A 169 -31.73 -16.68 -71.61
C GLN A 169 -30.96 -17.14 -70.35
N ALA A 170 -29.84 -17.84 -70.52
CA ALA A 170 -29.04 -18.36 -69.40
C ALA A 170 -28.34 -17.23 -68.63
N PHE A 171 -27.80 -16.24 -69.34
CA PHE A 171 -27.07 -15.12 -68.76
C PHE A 171 -27.98 -14.16 -68.00
N GLN A 172 -29.16 -13.82 -68.51
CA GLN A 172 -30.11 -12.94 -67.79
C GLN A 172 -30.58 -13.56 -66.48
N SER A 173 -30.90 -14.86 -66.48
CA SER A 173 -31.27 -15.60 -65.29
C SER A 173 -30.15 -15.57 -64.24
N GLN A 174 -28.93 -15.92 -64.64
CA GLN A 174 -27.80 -15.97 -63.72
C GLN A 174 -27.32 -14.58 -63.27
N LYS A 175 -27.39 -13.56 -64.14
CA LYS A 175 -27.04 -12.16 -63.81
C LYS A 175 -27.99 -11.57 -62.78
N THR A 176 -29.28 -11.88 -62.88
CA THR A 176 -30.30 -11.43 -61.92
C THR A 176 -30.01 -12.01 -60.54
N ILE A 177 -29.76 -13.32 -60.48
CA ILE A 177 -29.41 -14.02 -59.25
C ILE A 177 -28.12 -13.47 -58.62
N HIS A 178 -27.07 -13.27 -59.43
CA HIS A 178 -25.80 -12.73 -58.99
C HIS A 178 -25.94 -11.31 -58.42
N SER A 179 -26.56 -10.40 -59.18
CA SER A 179 -26.73 -8.99 -58.79
C SER A 179 -27.58 -8.86 -57.53
N LEU A 180 -28.66 -9.63 -57.41
CA LEU A 180 -29.52 -9.62 -56.23
C LEU A 180 -28.76 -10.07 -54.98
N ARG A 181 -27.98 -11.14 -55.08
CA ARG A 181 -27.17 -11.63 -53.96
C ARG A 181 -26.08 -10.63 -53.58
N LYS A 182 -25.38 -10.06 -54.55
CA LYS A 182 -24.37 -9.02 -54.32
C LYS A 182 -24.96 -7.84 -53.55
N ILE A 183 -26.12 -7.32 -53.98
CA ILE A 183 -26.81 -6.21 -53.30
C ILE A 183 -27.23 -6.62 -51.88
N LYS A 184 -27.76 -7.83 -51.69
CA LYS A 184 -28.15 -8.33 -50.36
C LYS A 184 -26.96 -8.44 -49.42
N THR A 185 -25.82 -8.95 -49.90
CA THR A 185 -24.58 -9.02 -49.13
C THR A 185 -24.09 -7.63 -48.78
N GLU A 186 -23.99 -6.71 -49.74
CA GLU A 186 -23.56 -5.32 -49.51
C GLU A 186 -24.46 -4.62 -48.47
N LYS A 187 -25.78 -4.79 -48.56
CA LYS A 187 -26.74 -4.22 -47.60
C LYS A 187 -26.65 -4.84 -46.22
N LEU A 188 -26.45 -6.16 -46.13
CA LEU A 188 -26.25 -6.83 -44.85
C LEU A 188 -24.94 -6.38 -44.19
N THR A 189 -23.86 -6.27 -44.96
CA THR A 189 -22.57 -5.74 -44.49
C THR A 189 -22.70 -4.30 -44.01
N GLU A 190 -23.46 -3.45 -44.71
CA GLU A 190 -23.75 -2.07 -44.30
C GLU A 190 -24.51 -2.01 -42.96
N LEU A 191 -25.53 -2.86 -42.79
CA LEU A 191 -26.31 -2.97 -41.54
C LEU A 191 -25.50 -3.52 -40.36
N LEU A 192 -24.62 -4.50 -40.61
CA LEU A 192 -23.74 -5.04 -39.58
C LEU A 192 -22.70 -3.99 -39.15
N ARG A 193 -22.14 -3.25 -40.11
CA ARG A 193 -21.19 -2.16 -39.83
C ARG A 193 -21.83 -1.02 -39.03
N SER A 194 -23.05 -0.61 -39.37
CA SER A 194 -23.78 0.44 -38.63
C SER A 194 -24.16 0.00 -37.21
N ARG A 195 -24.49 -1.29 -37.02
CA ARG A 195 -24.76 -1.87 -35.70
C ARG A 195 -23.52 -1.89 -34.81
N MET A 196 -22.35 -2.20 -35.36
CA MET A 196 -21.09 -2.18 -34.62
C MET A 196 -20.71 -0.75 -34.21
N SER A 197 -20.85 0.25 -35.08
CA SER A 197 -20.60 1.65 -34.70
C SER A 197 -21.53 2.16 -33.59
N SER A 198 -22.79 1.70 -33.54
CA SER A 198 -23.72 2.06 -32.46
C SER A 198 -23.37 1.41 -31.13
N GLN A 199 -22.72 0.23 -31.10
CA GLN A 199 -22.27 -0.40 -29.85
C GLN A 199 -21.05 0.30 -29.23
N TYR A 200 -20.19 0.95 -30.02
CA TYR A 200 -19.07 1.74 -29.50
C TYR A 200 -19.49 3.13 -28.97
N SER A 201 -20.70 3.61 -29.32
CA SER A 201 -21.22 4.91 -28.83
C SER A 201 -21.81 4.85 -27.41
N TYR A 202 -22.01 3.66 -26.83
CA TYR A 202 -22.56 3.48 -25.46
C TYR A 202 -21.48 3.08 -24.43
N ARG A 203 -20.19 3.21 -24.78
CA ARG A 203 -19.05 3.03 -23.87
C ARG A 203 -18.20 4.31 -23.83
N LEU A 204 -18.81 5.39 -23.36
CA LEU A 204 -18.19 6.60 -22.81
C LEU A 204 -19.04 7.00 -21.59
#